data_AF-A0A537JWZ5-F1
#
_entry.id   AF-A0A537JWZ5-F1
#
_cell.length_a   1.000
_cell.length_b   1.000
_cell.length_c   1.000
_cell.angle_alpha   90.00
_cell.angle_beta   90.00
_cell.angle_gamma   90.00
#
_symmetry.space_group_name_H-M   'P 1'
#
loop_
_entity.id
_entity.type
_entity.pdbx_description
1 polymer ?
#
loop_
_entity_poly.entity_id
_entity_poly.type
_entity_poly.pdbx_seq_one_letter_code
_entity_poly.pdbx_strand_id
1 'polypeptide(L)'
;MENTKPNATKIYFIAMAAFWLIFGLITAFYPALMNLFQTETGVSAVTTYSDHIWRHDGFDIIAISVLLFALSHETVSRNMLRATAIVALLATIVIISSIPSTPYWNMLFLVPGLGCFAFVIWGFVLAAKAK
;
A
#
# COMPACT_ATOMS: atom_id res chain seq x y z
N MET A 1 6.36 29.65 -20.36
CA MET A 1 5.95 28.33 -19.85
C MET A 1 6.31 28.31 -18.38
N GLU A 2 5.32 28.47 -17.50
CA GLU A 2 5.54 28.41 -16.06
C GLU A 2 5.97 26.98 -15.72
N ASN A 3 7.17 26.83 -15.18
CA ASN A 3 7.74 25.55 -14.81
C ASN A 3 7.08 25.11 -13.49
N THR A 4 5.83 24.65 -13.59
CA THR A 4 5.00 24.24 -12.45
C THR A 4 5.48 22.89 -11.94
N LYS A 5 6.61 22.90 -11.23
CA LYS A 5 7.04 21.74 -10.44
C LYS A 5 5.86 21.29 -9.58
N PRO A 6 5.43 20.02 -9.67
CA PRO A 6 4.30 19.55 -8.89
C PRO A 6 4.58 19.74 -7.39
N ASN A 7 3.58 20.20 -6.65
CA ASN A 7 3.67 20.35 -5.19
C ASN A 7 4.07 19.00 -4.56
N ALA A 8 5.08 19.00 -3.67
CA ALA A 8 5.61 17.79 -3.04
C ALA A 8 4.50 16.96 -2.32
N THR A 9 3.48 17.63 -1.78
CA THR A 9 2.31 16.98 -1.19
C THR A 9 1.50 16.20 -2.22
N LYS A 10 1.28 16.77 -3.41
CA LYS A 10 0.58 16.09 -4.51
C LYS A 10 1.35 14.85 -4.95
N ILE A 11 2.67 14.97 -5.12
CA ILE A 11 3.53 13.84 -5.52
C ILE A 11 3.47 12.73 -4.46
N TYR A 12 3.53 13.08 -3.18
CA TYR A 12 3.41 12.11 -2.07
C TYR A 12 2.12 11.29 -2.17
N PHE A 13 0.97 11.93 -2.32
CA PHE A 13 -0.31 11.22 -2.44
C PHE A 13 -0.42 10.37 -3.70
N ILE A 14 0.05 10.86 -4.85
CA ILE A 14 0.05 10.08 -6.11
C ILE A 14 0.97 8.86 -5.99
N ALA A 15 2.17 9.04 -5.46
CA ALA A 15 3.13 7.95 -5.29
C ALA A 15 2.60 6.89 -4.32
N MET A 16 2.01 7.33 -3.20
CA MET A 16 1.38 6.43 -2.24
C MET A 16 0.19 5.70 -2.88
N ALA A 17 -0.70 6.41 -3.58
CA ALA A 17 -1.82 5.81 -4.29
C ALA A 17 -1.39 4.76 -5.32
N ALA A 18 -0.40 5.08 -6.15
CA ALA A 18 0.10 4.15 -7.18
C ALA A 18 0.75 2.90 -6.57
N PHE A 19 1.54 3.09 -5.51
CA PHE A 19 2.16 1.99 -4.78
C PHE A 19 1.11 1.04 -4.19
N TRP A 20 0.12 1.59 -3.49
CA TRP A 20 -0.95 0.79 -2.89
C TRP A 20 -1.88 0.18 -3.93
N LEU A 21 -2.12 0.84 -5.07
CA LEU A 21 -2.96 0.31 -6.13
C LEU A 21 -2.40 -1.01 -6.68
N ILE A 22 -1.10 -1.05 -6.96
CA ILE A 22 -0.43 -2.27 -7.44
C ILE A 22 -0.57 -3.38 -6.39
N PHE A 23 -0.34 -3.05 -5.12
CA PHE A 23 -0.46 -4.03 -4.04
C PHE A 23 -1.89 -4.54 -3.90
N GLY A 24 -2.89 -3.66 -3.94
CA GLY A 24 -4.31 -4.01 -3.88
C GLY A 24 -4.75 -4.90 -5.05
N LEU A 25 -4.24 -4.64 -6.27
CA LEU A 25 -4.47 -5.51 -7.41
C LEU A 25 -3.86 -6.89 -7.22
N ILE A 26 -2.60 -6.97 -6.78
CA ILE A 26 -1.94 -8.25 -6.50
C ILE A 26 -2.72 -9.04 -5.44
N THR A 27 -3.11 -8.39 -4.34
CA THR A 27 -3.90 -8.98 -3.25
C THR A 27 -5.28 -9.44 -3.74
N ALA A 28 -6.01 -8.60 -4.49
CA ALA A 28 -7.36 -8.92 -4.96
C ALA A 28 -7.39 -10.15 -5.90
N PHE A 29 -6.31 -10.36 -6.65
CA PHE A 29 -6.17 -11.46 -7.60
C PHE A 29 -5.20 -12.53 -7.13
N TYR A 30 -4.76 -12.49 -5.87
CA TYR A 30 -3.72 -13.39 -5.35
C TYR A 30 -4.04 -14.87 -5.57
N PRO A 31 -5.24 -15.38 -5.24
CA PRO A 31 -5.58 -16.78 -5.51
C PRO A 31 -5.53 -17.15 -7.00
N ALA A 32 -5.99 -16.26 -7.89
CA ALA A 32 -5.92 -16.46 -9.33
C ALA A 32 -4.47 -16.49 -9.84
N LEU A 33 -3.59 -15.65 -9.29
CA LEU A 33 -2.15 -15.68 -9.57
C LEU A 33 -1.54 -17.01 -9.10
N MET A 34 -1.89 -17.48 -7.90
CA MET A 34 -1.40 -18.76 -7.38
C MET A 34 -1.85 -19.95 -8.24
N ASN A 35 -3.07 -19.92 -8.77
CA ASN A 35 -3.57 -20.92 -9.71
C ASN A 35 -2.74 -21.00 -11.01
N LEU A 36 -2.17 -19.89 -11.49
CA LEU A 36 -1.31 -19.90 -12.68
C LEU A 36 0.00 -20.67 -12.45
N PHE A 37 0.51 -20.70 -11.22
CA PHE A 37 1.76 -21.38 -10.89
C PHE A 37 1.59 -22.89 -10.64
N GLN A 38 0.35 -23.39 -10.51
CA GLN A 38 0.00 -24.81 -10.38
C GLN A 38 0.86 -25.61 -9.36
N THR A 39 1.32 -24.96 -8.30
CA THR A 39 2.07 -25.64 -7.23
C THR A 39 1.11 -26.29 -6.24
N GLU A 40 1.48 -27.40 -5.61
CA GLU A 40 0.65 -28.03 -4.54
C GLU A 40 0.29 -27.01 -3.44
N THR A 41 1.27 -26.18 -3.05
CA THR A 41 1.05 -25.11 -2.07
C THR A 41 0.07 -24.05 -2.57
N GLY A 42 0.16 -23.65 -3.84
CA GLY A 42 -0.77 -22.72 -4.49
C GLY A 42 -2.19 -23.27 -4.55
N VAL A 43 -2.36 -24.52 -5.00
CA VAL A 43 -3.67 -25.18 -5.09
C VAL A 43 -4.30 -25.32 -3.70
N SER A 44 -3.51 -25.65 -2.67
CA SER A 44 -4.01 -25.75 -1.30
C SER A 44 -4.36 -24.40 -0.64
N ALA A 45 -3.79 -23.30 -1.13
CA ALA A 45 -4.05 -21.94 -0.62
C ALA A 45 -5.33 -21.33 -1.20
N VAL A 46 -5.84 -21.85 -2.32
CA VAL A 46 -7.06 -21.39 -2.99
C VAL A 46 -8.26 -22.16 -2.44
N THR A 47 -8.94 -21.56 -1.48
CA THR A 47 -10.24 -22.02 -0.95
C THR A 47 -11.27 -20.92 -1.15
N THR A 48 -12.57 -21.25 -1.15
CA THR A 48 -13.64 -20.23 -1.21
C THR A 48 -13.48 -19.14 -0.14
N TYR A 49 -13.00 -19.52 1.05
CA TYR A 49 -12.72 -18.59 2.15
C TYR A 49 -11.51 -17.69 1.85
N SER A 50 -10.40 -18.27 1.39
CA SER A 50 -9.20 -17.53 0.96
C SER A 50 -9.55 -16.56 -0.18
N ASP A 51 -10.27 -17.02 -1.20
CA ASP A 51 -10.74 -16.21 -2.32
C ASP A 51 -11.55 -15.00 -1.88
N HIS A 52 -12.44 -15.19 -0.90
CA HIS A 52 -13.23 -14.09 -0.37
C HIS A 52 -12.36 -13.07 0.38
N ILE A 53 -11.46 -13.51 1.26
CA ILE A 53 -10.60 -12.63 2.06
C ILE A 53 -9.66 -11.83 1.17
N TRP A 54 -8.90 -12.49 0.30
CA TRP A 54 -7.92 -11.82 -0.55
C TRP A 54 -8.59 -10.80 -1.47
N ARG A 55 -9.77 -11.13 -1.99
CA ARG A 55 -10.55 -10.22 -2.83
C ARG A 55 -11.07 -9.02 -2.05
N HIS A 56 -11.61 -9.24 -0.85
CA HIS A 56 -12.08 -8.18 0.02
C HIS A 56 -10.95 -7.23 0.42
N ASP A 57 -9.86 -7.76 0.98
CA ASP A 57 -8.70 -6.98 1.41
C ASP A 57 -8.06 -6.22 0.24
N GLY A 58 -8.00 -6.86 -0.94
CA GLY A 58 -7.52 -6.21 -2.16
C GLY A 58 -8.40 -5.02 -2.58
N PHE A 59 -9.72 -5.14 -2.51
CA PHE A 59 -10.63 -4.04 -2.81
C PHE A 59 -10.56 -2.91 -1.78
N ASP A 60 -10.38 -3.22 -0.50
CA ASP A 60 -10.16 -2.21 0.54
C ASP A 60 -8.92 -1.36 0.24
N ILE A 61 -7.83 -2.01 -0.17
CA ILE A 61 -6.58 -1.32 -0.55
C ILE A 61 -6.79 -0.47 -1.82
N ILE A 62 -7.53 -0.97 -2.81
CA ILE A 62 -7.85 -0.21 -4.03
C ILE A 62 -8.69 1.03 -3.67
N ALA A 63 -9.68 0.90 -2.78
CA ALA A 63 -10.49 2.02 -2.32
C ALA A 63 -9.63 3.10 -1.63
N ILE A 64 -8.70 2.69 -0.77
CA ILE A 64 -7.73 3.60 -0.14
C ILE A 64 -6.86 4.28 -1.20
N SER A 65 -6.44 3.55 -2.25
CA SER A 65 -5.63 4.10 -3.34
C SER A 65 -6.39 5.19 -4.12
N VAL A 66 -7.68 4.98 -4.38
CA VAL A 66 -8.55 6.00 -4.99
C VAL A 66 -8.70 7.22 -4.07
N LEU A 67 -8.89 7.01 -2.77
CA LEU A 67 -8.96 8.11 -1.79
C LEU A 67 -7.66 8.92 -1.75
N LEU A 68 -6.50 8.27 -1.72
CA LEU A 68 -5.19 8.93 -1.77
C LEU A 68 -5.02 9.72 -3.08
N PHE A 69 -5.44 9.16 -4.21
CA PHE A 69 -5.41 9.87 -5.49
C PHE A 69 -6.31 11.11 -5.50
N ALA A 70 -7.52 11.01 -4.92
CA ALA A 70 -8.41 12.15 -4.75
C ALA A 70 -7.75 13.24 -3.88
N LEU A 71 -7.15 12.87 -2.73
CA LEU A 71 -6.43 13.79 -1.85
C LEU A 71 -5.24 14.50 -2.53
N SER A 72 -4.68 13.93 -3.60
CA SER A 72 -3.61 14.58 -4.36
C SER A 72 -4.04 15.83 -5.12
N HIS A 73 -5.35 16.02 -5.30
CA HIS A 73 -5.96 17.18 -5.96
C HIS A 73 -6.46 18.24 -4.97
N GLU A 74 -6.39 17.96 -3.67
CA GLU A 74 -6.92 18.81 -2.61
C GLU A 74 -5.82 19.52 -1.82
N THR A 75 -6.18 20.64 -1.18
CA THR A 75 -5.35 21.26 -0.16
C THR A 75 -5.53 20.53 1.16
N VAL A 76 -4.54 19.73 1.56
CA VAL A 76 -4.62 18.93 2.79
C VAL A 76 -3.98 19.63 3.99
N SER A 77 -4.49 19.33 5.18
CA SER A 77 -3.94 19.83 6.44
C SER A 77 -2.70 19.05 6.90
N ARG A 78 -1.93 19.65 7.81
CA ARG A 78 -0.83 18.96 8.53
C ARG A 78 -1.28 17.65 9.18
N ASN A 79 -2.49 17.63 9.74
CA ASN A 79 -3.01 16.44 10.42
C ASN A 79 -3.34 15.32 9.44
N MET A 80 -3.78 15.64 8.22
CA MET A 80 -4.02 14.65 7.18
C MET A 80 -2.71 14.00 6.71
N LEU A 81 -1.64 14.79 6.56
CA LEU A 81 -0.30 14.26 6.26
C LEU A 81 0.20 13.31 7.35
N ARG A 82 -0.01 13.66 8.63
CA ARG A 82 0.32 12.78 9.76
C ARG A 82 -0.53 11.52 9.77
N ALA A 83 -1.83 11.63 9.53
CA ALA A 83 -2.74 10.48 9.51
C ALA A 83 -2.31 9.48 8.43
N THR A 84 -2.02 9.94 7.22
CA THR A 84 -1.55 9.06 6.13
C THR A 84 -0.18 8.44 6.43
N ALA A 85 0.74 9.18 7.06
CA ALA A 85 2.01 8.63 7.55
C ALA A 85 1.80 7.54 8.62
N ILE A 86 0.84 7.73 9.54
CA ILE A 86 0.48 6.73 10.56
C ILE A 86 -0.12 5.49 9.90
N VAL A 87 -1.00 5.64 8.91
CA VAL A 87 -1.55 4.50 8.14
C VAL A 87 -0.41 3.70 7.49
N ALA A 88 0.56 4.38 6.86
CA ALA A 88 1.74 3.72 6.29
C ALA A 88 2.59 3.02 7.36
N LEU A 89 2.67 3.56 8.58
CA LEU A 89 3.40 2.94 9.69
C LEU A 89 2.70 1.67 10.18
N LEU A 90 1.38 1.71 10.35
CA LEU A 90 0.59 0.54 10.73
C LEU A 90 0.75 -0.58 9.70
N ALA A 91 0.69 -0.24 8.40
CA ALA A 91 0.99 -1.18 7.32
C ALA A 91 2.40 -1.77 7.43
N THR A 92 3.41 -0.93 7.69
CA THR A 92 4.80 -1.38 7.89
C THR A 92 4.90 -2.39 9.02
N ILE A 93 4.25 -2.12 10.16
CA ILE A 93 4.26 -3.00 11.34
C ILE A 93 3.60 -4.33 11.00
N VAL A 94 2.43 -4.31 10.37
CA VAL A 94 1.71 -5.54 9.97
C VAL A 94 2.57 -6.39 9.04
N ILE A 95 3.17 -5.79 8.02
CA ILE A 95 4.04 -6.50 7.07
C ILE A 95 5.29 -7.06 7.74
N ILE A 96 5.95 -6.30 8.62
CA ILE A 96 7.14 -6.80 9.32
C ILE A 96 6.77 -7.93 10.29
N SER A 97 5.62 -7.84 10.96
CA SER A 97 5.15 -8.87 11.88
C SER A 97 4.75 -10.17 11.19
N SER A 98 4.45 -10.15 9.88
CA SER A 98 4.12 -11.36 9.12
C SER A 98 5.36 -12.12 8.61
N ILE A 99 6.53 -11.50 8.56
CA ILE A 99 7.79 -12.11 8.08
C ILE A 99 8.13 -13.40 8.85
N PRO A 100 8.15 -13.44 10.20
CA PRO A 100 8.48 -14.66 10.94
C PRO A 100 7.53 -15.83 10.64
N SER A 101 6.28 -15.51 10.27
CA SER A 101 5.23 -16.48 9.99
C SER A 101 5.19 -16.95 8.53
N THR A 102 6.00 -16.34 7.64
CA THR A 102 5.94 -16.56 6.18
C THR A 102 7.31 -16.83 5.56
N PRO A 103 7.98 -17.94 5.92
CA PRO A 103 9.40 -18.19 5.61
C PRO A 103 9.75 -18.21 4.10
N TYR A 104 8.79 -18.47 3.22
CA TYR A 104 9.01 -18.55 1.77
C TYR A 104 8.87 -17.20 1.03
N TRP A 105 8.39 -16.16 1.71
CA TRP A 105 7.98 -14.90 1.08
C TRP A 105 8.65 -13.66 1.67
N ASN A 106 9.72 -13.84 2.44
CA ASN A 106 10.42 -12.76 3.16
C ASN A 106 10.75 -11.56 2.26
N MET A 107 11.24 -11.77 1.04
CA MET A 107 11.51 -10.66 0.11
C MET A 107 10.23 -9.97 -0.41
N LEU A 108 9.17 -10.75 -0.61
CA LEU A 108 7.88 -10.24 -1.09
C LEU A 108 7.17 -9.38 -0.03
N PHE A 109 7.49 -9.58 1.25
CA PHE A 109 7.02 -8.73 2.36
C PHE A 109 8.02 -7.60 2.70
N LEU A 110 9.33 -7.83 2.61
CA LEU A 110 10.33 -6.81 2.92
C LEU A 110 10.25 -5.60 1.99
N VAL A 111 10.13 -5.80 0.68
CA VAL A 111 10.10 -4.68 -0.28
C VAL A 111 8.88 -3.79 -0.05
N PRO A 112 7.64 -4.31 0.06
CA PRO A 112 6.49 -3.50 0.42
C PRO A 112 6.61 -2.84 1.80
N GLY A 113 7.14 -3.56 2.80
CA GLY A 113 7.37 -3.01 4.14
C GLY A 113 8.31 -1.80 4.14
N LEU A 114 9.42 -1.88 3.41
CA LEU A 114 10.34 -0.76 3.23
C LEU A 114 9.70 0.40 2.46
N GLY A 115 8.90 0.10 1.43
CA GLY A 115 8.14 1.10 0.68
C GLY A 115 7.16 1.87 1.59
N CYS A 116 6.38 1.15 2.40
CA CYS A 116 5.49 1.73 3.40
C CYS A 116 6.27 2.61 4.39
N PHE A 117 7.41 2.15 4.90
CA PHE A 117 8.24 2.91 5.82
C PHE A 117 8.78 4.21 5.20
N ALA A 118 9.15 4.18 3.92
CA ALA A 118 9.57 5.39 3.21
C ALA A 118 8.45 6.45 3.17
N PHE A 119 7.19 6.03 2.98
CA PHE A 119 6.03 6.94 3.07
C PHE A 119 5.80 7.48 4.48
N VAL A 120 6.11 6.72 5.54
CA VAL A 120 6.07 7.24 6.92
C VAL A 120 6.99 8.44 7.06
N ILE A 121 8.27 8.26 6.68
CA ILE A 121 9.28 9.32 6.79
C ILE A 121 8.85 10.53 5.95
N TRP A 122 8.46 10.29 4.70
CA TRP A 122 8.08 11.36 3.79
C TRP A 122 6.86 12.14 4.29
N GLY A 123 5.81 11.45 4.75
CA GLY A 123 4.59 12.07 5.28
C GLY A 123 4.87 12.94 6.51
N PHE A 124 5.70 12.48 7.45
CA PHE A 124 6.09 13.30 8.60
C PHE A 124 6.97 14.50 8.23
N VAL A 125 7.89 14.33 7.28
CA VAL A 125 8.70 15.44 6.75
C VAL A 125 7.82 16.51 6.08
N LEU A 126 6.81 16.10 5.31
CA LEU A 126 5.86 17.04 4.72
C LEU A 126 5.00 17.71 5.78
N ALA A 127 4.51 16.96 6.78
CA ALA A 127 3.73 17.52 7.88
C ALA A 127 4.51 18.57 8.68
N ALA A 128 5.81 18.35 8.92
CA ALA A 128 6.66 19.31 9.61
C ALA A 128 6.85 20.62 8.83
N LYS A 129 6.76 20.57 7.50
CA LYS A 129 6.91 21.73 6.61
C LYS A 129 5.58 22.42 6.27
N ALA A 130 4.46 21.73 6.44
CA ALA A 130 3.13 22.31 6.26
C ALA A 130 2.89 23.38 7.33
N LYS A 131 2.53 24.60 6.93
CA LYS A 131 2.25 25.71 7.84
C LYS A 131 0.98 25.44 8.66
#